data_AF-A0A3B8IT43-F1
#
_entry.id   AF-A0A3B8IT43-F1
#
_cell.length_a   1.000
_cell.length_b   1.000
_cell.length_c   1.000
_cell.angle_alpha   90.00
_cell.angle_beta   90.00
_cell.angle_gamma   90.00
#
_symmetry.space_group_name_H-M   'P 1'
#
loop_
_entity.id
_entity.type
_entity.pdbx_description
1 polymer ?
#
loop_
_entity_poly.entity_id
_entity_poly.type
_entity_poly.pdbx_seq_one_letter_code
_entity_poly.pdbx_strand_id
1 'polypeptide(L)'
;MKKIYVVALAALCAVVACQPEEVSPSVTSGPSLEGEIITTSAEEADALLVQNYGNADFSLEEKLEFLSDYYAHQATSKIEAAGRAASTDTYVAVAQIFDGSNYFTDVDTGDGSASLRANEFKIKYGTLAFGGCNANVYKNGNNIGGRITNVQDFSCGSEDIFLASTASWSPSSHPDGNPTTSVRIFCDIIPDRPFRDM
;
A
#
# COMPACT_ATOMS: atom_id res chain seq x y z
N MET A 1 -31.50 -74.00 -8.47
CA MET A 1 -31.46 -74.09 -6.98
C MET A 1 -30.11 -74.68 -6.56
N LYS A 2 -29.55 -74.17 -5.45
CA LYS A 2 -28.27 -74.56 -4.78
C LYS A 2 -27.00 -74.03 -5.48
N LYS A 3 -26.02 -73.39 -4.84
CA LYS A 3 -25.75 -73.07 -3.42
C LYS A 3 -24.75 -71.89 -3.39
N ILE A 4 -24.87 -71.07 -2.34
CA ILE A 4 -23.93 -70.01 -1.91
C ILE A 4 -22.77 -70.65 -1.11
N TYR A 5 -21.72 -69.84 -0.86
CA TYR A 5 -20.65 -69.92 0.19
C TYR A 5 -19.29 -70.40 -0.37
N VAL A 6 -18.11 -69.83 -0.06
CA VAL A 6 -17.69 -68.85 0.98
C VAL A 6 -16.22 -68.44 0.73
N VAL A 7 -15.91 -67.15 0.97
CA VAL A 7 -14.75 -66.59 1.73
C VAL A 7 -13.33 -66.52 1.13
N ALA A 8 -12.70 -65.38 1.51
CA ALA A 8 -11.27 -65.06 1.70
C ALA A 8 -10.44 -64.74 0.45
N LEU A 9 -9.43 -63.86 0.49
CA LEU A 9 -8.93 -62.82 1.39
C LEU A 9 -7.70 -62.25 0.63
N ALA A 10 -7.47 -60.94 0.70
CA ALA A 10 -6.19 -60.25 0.49
C ALA A 10 -5.48 -60.36 -0.89
N ALA A 11 -5.19 -59.22 -1.50
CA ALA A 11 -3.85 -58.60 -1.46
C ALA A 11 -3.70 -57.52 -2.55
N LEU A 12 -3.13 -56.38 -2.10
CA LEU A 12 -2.32 -55.39 -2.83
C LEU A 12 -2.30 -55.45 -4.37
N CYS A 13 -2.70 -54.33 -4.98
CA CYS A 13 -1.93 -53.72 -6.07
C CYS A 13 -1.96 -52.20 -5.88
N ALA A 14 -0.81 -51.66 -5.52
CA ALA A 14 -0.53 -50.23 -5.55
C ALA A 14 -0.59 -49.75 -7.00
N VAL A 15 -1.40 -48.73 -7.27
CA VAL A 15 -1.24 -47.91 -8.47
C VAL A 15 -1.06 -46.48 -7.99
N VAL A 16 0.16 -46.02 -8.17
CA VAL A 16 0.60 -44.63 -8.11
C VAL A 16 -0.29 -43.83 -9.05
N ALA A 17 -1.19 -43.02 -8.51
CA ALA A 17 -1.81 -41.92 -9.22
C ALA A 17 -1.35 -40.64 -8.55
N CYS A 18 -0.34 -40.03 -9.17
CA CYS A 18 0.08 -38.67 -8.96
C CYS A 18 -1.15 -37.78 -9.16
N GLN A 19 -1.80 -37.36 -8.07
CA GLN A 19 -2.78 -36.29 -8.16
C GLN A 19 -2.03 -34.98 -8.32
N PRO A 20 -2.41 -34.12 -9.28
CA PRO A 20 -1.82 -32.81 -9.38
C PRO A 20 -2.08 -32.09 -8.06
N GLU A 21 -1.01 -31.56 -7.48
CA GLU A 21 -1.07 -30.60 -6.40
C GLU A 21 -1.97 -29.46 -6.90
N GLU A 22 -3.21 -29.43 -6.42
CA GLU A 22 -4.06 -28.26 -6.57
C GLU A 22 -3.34 -27.15 -5.80
N VAL A 23 -2.54 -26.39 -6.54
CA VAL A 23 -2.09 -25.07 -6.13
C VAL A 23 -3.37 -24.29 -5.88
N SER A 24 -3.83 -24.33 -4.64
CA SER A 24 -4.82 -23.39 -4.14
C SER A 24 -4.29 -22.03 -4.53
N PRO A 25 -5.05 -21.19 -5.26
CA PRO A 25 -4.60 -19.85 -5.52
C PRO A 25 -4.36 -19.24 -4.14
N SER A 26 -3.10 -18.93 -3.84
CA SER A 26 -2.77 -18.03 -2.76
C SER A 26 -3.49 -16.75 -3.12
N VAL A 27 -4.70 -16.59 -2.59
CA VAL A 27 -5.33 -15.29 -2.47
C VAL A 27 -4.43 -14.60 -1.45
N THR A 28 -3.34 -14.01 -1.95
CA THR A 28 -2.66 -12.94 -1.25
C THR A 28 -3.74 -11.88 -1.14
N SER A 29 -4.42 -11.90 0.00
CA SER A 29 -5.36 -10.89 0.42
C SER A 29 -4.62 -9.57 0.31
N GLY A 30 -4.84 -8.85 -0.79
CA GLY A 30 -4.36 -7.48 -0.90
C GLY A 30 -4.88 -6.70 0.32
N PRO A 31 -4.08 -5.79 0.87
CA PRO A 31 -4.41 -5.13 2.12
C PRO A 31 -5.78 -4.43 2.03
N SER A 32 -6.51 -4.45 3.14
CA SER A 32 -7.78 -3.76 3.32
C SER A 32 -7.57 -2.27 3.04
N LEU A 33 -8.37 -1.67 2.15
CA LEU A 33 -8.15 -0.33 1.60
C LEU A 33 -9.11 0.74 2.16
N GLU A 34 -9.68 0.50 3.35
CA GLU A 34 -10.35 1.53 4.14
C GLU A 34 -9.88 1.43 5.61
N GLY A 35 -9.12 2.43 6.06
CA GLY A 35 -8.78 2.64 7.48
C GLY A 35 -7.67 1.76 8.08
N GLU A 36 -6.96 0.96 7.29
CA GLU A 36 -5.82 0.16 7.74
C GLU A 36 -4.52 0.63 7.05
N ILE A 37 -3.47 0.86 7.84
CA ILE A 37 -2.15 1.22 7.32
C ILE A 37 -1.55 0.00 6.61
N ILE A 38 -1.21 0.20 5.34
CA ILE A 38 -0.57 -0.81 4.51
C ILE A 38 0.93 -0.78 4.78
N THR A 39 1.49 -1.90 5.21
CA THR A 39 2.95 -2.06 5.33
C THR A 39 3.47 -2.90 4.18
N THR A 40 4.53 -2.45 3.54
CA THR A 40 5.19 -3.16 2.42
C THR A 40 6.68 -3.08 2.60
N SER A 41 7.35 -4.23 2.61
CA SER A 41 8.80 -4.25 2.78
C SER A 41 9.50 -3.70 1.53
N ALA A 42 10.76 -3.28 1.67
CA ALA A 42 11.58 -2.88 0.54
C ALA A 42 11.71 -3.99 -0.51
N GLU A 43 11.84 -5.23 -0.06
CA GLU A 43 11.93 -6.42 -0.91
C GLU A 43 10.62 -6.72 -1.64
N GLU A 44 9.47 -6.52 -0.99
CA GLU A 44 8.15 -6.65 -1.61
C GLU A 44 7.94 -5.59 -2.69
N ALA A 45 8.32 -4.34 -2.42
CA ALA A 45 8.28 -3.27 -3.41
C ALA A 45 9.17 -3.58 -4.63
N ASP A 46 10.38 -4.10 -4.40
CA ASP A 46 11.29 -4.51 -5.46
C ASP A 46 10.73 -5.69 -6.27
N ALA A 47 10.07 -6.66 -5.63
CA ALA A 47 9.39 -7.74 -6.32
C ALA A 47 8.25 -7.24 -7.22
N LEU A 48 7.47 -6.27 -6.75
CA LEU A 48 6.42 -5.62 -7.54
C LEU A 48 7.01 -4.88 -8.75
N LEU A 49 8.15 -4.19 -8.59
CA LEU A 49 8.84 -3.51 -9.69
C LEU A 49 9.37 -4.50 -10.73
N VAL A 50 9.99 -5.60 -10.29
CA VAL A 50 10.44 -6.67 -11.20
C VAL A 50 9.26 -7.28 -11.96
N GLN A 51 8.12 -7.49 -11.29
CA GLN A 51 6.93 -8.02 -11.93
C GLN A 51 6.38 -7.09 -13.03
N ASN A 52 6.40 -5.77 -12.79
CA ASN A 52 5.82 -4.79 -13.72
C ASN A 52 6.79 -4.31 -14.80
N TYR A 53 8.09 -4.24 -14.51
CA TYR A 53 9.12 -3.61 -15.35
C TYR A 53 10.34 -4.48 -15.64
N GLY A 54 10.40 -5.70 -15.09
CA GLY A 54 11.49 -6.65 -15.31
C GLY A 54 12.80 -6.36 -14.56
N ASN A 55 12.85 -5.32 -13.72
CA ASN A 55 13.99 -4.98 -12.86
C ASN A 55 13.52 -4.17 -11.63
N ALA A 56 14.40 -3.93 -10.66
CA ALA A 56 14.14 -3.11 -9.46
C ALA A 56 15.17 -1.97 -9.27
N ASP A 57 15.93 -1.65 -10.32
CA ASP A 57 16.99 -0.63 -10.27
C ASP A 57 16.38 0.76 -10.49
N PHE A 58 15.65 1.20 -9.48
CA PHE A 58 14.95 2.48 -9.44
C PHE A 58 15.42 3.29 -8.25
N SER A 59 15.42 4.61 -8.40
CA SER A 59 15.64 5.53 -7.28
C SER A 59 14.51 5.41 -6.25
N LEU A 60 14.78 5.78 -4.99
CA LEU A 60 13.74 5.75 -3.96
C LEU A 60 12.53 6.64 -4.32
N GLU A 61 12.74 7.76 -5.02
CA GLU A 61 11.64 8.61 -5.50
C GLU A 61 10.74 7.87 -6.49
N GLU A 62 11.32 7.15 -7.45
CA GLU A 62 10.57 6.33 -8.40
C GLU A 62 9.86 5.17 -7.71
N LYS A 63 10.47 4.55 -6.69
CA LYS A 63 9.82 3.48 -5.91
C LYS A 63 8.63 4.00 -5.11
N LEU A 64 8.76 5.16 -4.49
CA LEU A 64 7.68 5.84 -3.76
C LEU A 64 6.52 6.20 -4.70
N GLU A 65 6.83 6.77 -5.87
CA GLU A 65 5.80 7.11 -6.87
C GLU A 65 5.11 5.85 -7.39
N PHE A 66 5.88 4.82 -7.74
CA PHE A 66 5.33 3.54 -8.19
C PHE A 66 4.36 2.92 -7.19
N LEU A 67 4.74 2.86 -5.90
CA LEU A 67 3.83 2.29 -4.88
C LEU A 67 2.59 3.16 -4.68
N SER A 68 2.74 4.48 -4.77
CA SER A 68 1.60 5.41 -4.69
C SER A 68 0.59 5.13 -5.81
N ASP A 69 1.07 5.03 -7.05
CA ASP A 69 0.27 4.68 -8.22
C ASP A 69 -0.36 3.29 -8.11
N TYR A 70 0.42 2.31 -7.62
CA TYR A 70 -0.03 0.94 -7.42
C TYR A 70 -1.23 0.87 -6.46
N TYR A 71 -1.15 1.53 -5.30
CA TYR A 71 -2.24 1.52 -4.33
C TYR A 71 -3.43 2.37 -4.79
N ALA A 72 -3.19 3.50 -5.46
CA ALA A 72 -4.27 4.30 -6.04
C ALA A 72 -5.06 3.49 -7.08
N HIS A 73 -4.38 2.73 -7.93
CA HIS A 73 -5.01 1.88 -8.94
C HIS A 73 -5.79 0.72 -8.31
N GLN A 74 -5.23 0.07 -7.27
CA GLN A 74 -5.96 -0.96 -6.52
C GLN A 74 -7.23 -0.41 -5.86
N ALA A 75 -7.14 0.76 -5.23
CA ALA A 75 -8.28 1.40 -4.57
C ALA A 75 -9.38 1.74 -5.57
N THR A 76 -9.01 2.36 -6.70
CA THR A 76 -9.93 2.69 -7.79
C THR A 76 -10.62 1.43 -8.34
N SER A 77 -9.85 0.37 -8.61
CA SER A 77 -10.39 -0.90 -9.12
C SER A 77 -11.37 -1.55 -8.14
N LYS A 78 -11.12 -1.48 -6.82
CA LYS A 78 -12.04 -2.01 -5.80
C LYS A 78 -13.36 -1.23 -5.76
N ILE A 79 -13.32 0.09 -5.92
CA ILE A 79 -14.51 0.96 -5.97
C ILE A 79 -15.36 0.67 -7.20
N GLU A 80 -14.72 0.53 -8.36
CA GLU A 80 -15.37 0.16 -9.62
C GLU A 80 -16.04 -1.22 -9.51
N ALA A 81 -15.32 -2.22 -9.00
CA ALA A 81 -15.84 -3.58 -8.81
C ALA A 81 -17.02 -3.64 -7.83
N ALA A 82 -17.04 -2.75 -6.82
CA ALA A 82 -18.16 -2.62 -5.88
C ALA A 82 -19.39 -1.93 -6.48
N GLY A 83 -19.34 -1.47 -7.74
CA GLY A 83 -20.41 -0.70 -8.38
C GLY A 83 -20.64 0.67 -7.75
N ARG A 84 -19.66 1.17 -6.97
CA ARG A 84 -19.74 2.46 -6.27
C ARG A 84 -19.29 3.64 -7.13
N ALA A 85 -18.62 3.38 -8.27
CA ALA A 85 -18.29 4.38 -9.29
C ALA A 85 -19.52 4.91 -10.06
N ALA A 86 -20.71 4.87 -9.46
CA ALA A 86 -21.91 5.49 -10.03
C ALA A 86 -21.85 7.03 -9.97
N SER A 87 -20.97 7.61 -9.14
CA SER A 87 -20.49 8.99 -9.30
C SER A 87 -19.49 9.05 -10.46
N THR A 88 -19.54 10.12 -11.24
CA THR A 88 -18.65 10.32 -12.40
C THR A 88 -17.17 10.44 -12.03
N ASP A 89 -16.84 10.67 -10.76
CA ASP A 89 -15.47 10.82 -10.26
C ASP A 89 -15.23 9.97 -9.01
N THR A 90 -14.07 9.31 -8.98
CA THR A 90 -13.47 8.63 -7.83
C THR A 90 -12.19 9.36 -7.47
N TYR A 91 -12.04 9.71 -6.19
CA TYR A 91 -10.85 10.35 -5.66
C TYR A 91 -10.14 9.42 -4.68
N VAL A 92 -8.81 9.47 -4.70
CA VAL A 92 -7.95 8.69 -3.80
C VAL A 92 -6.84 9.59 -3.26
N ALA A 93 -6.66 9.68 -1.95
CA ALA A 93 -5.45 10.23 -1.35
C ALA A 93 -4.56 9.10 -0.88
N VAL A 94 -3.26 9.24 -1.11
CA VAL A 94 -2.23 8.31 -0.70
C VAL A 94 -1.17 9.09 0.06
N ALA A 95 -0.89 8.68 1.30
CA ALA A 95 0.20 9.21 2.10
C ALA A 95 1.12 8.07 2.51
N GLN A 96 2.40 8.17 2.15
CA GLN A 96 3.38 7.11 2.34
C GLN A 96 4.66 7.61 3.00
N ILE A 97 5.27 6.76 3.82
CA ILE A 97 6.60 6.94 4.42
C ILE A 97 7.45 5.70 4.18
N PHE A 98 8.70 5.90 3.78
CA PHE A 98 9.75 4.88 3.80
C PHE A 98 10.74 5.14 4.93
N ASP A 99 10.89 4.18 5.85
CA ASP A 99 11.76 4.29 7.03
C ASP A 99 13.15 3.65 6.83
N GLY A 100 13.55 3.41 5.59
CA GLY A 100 14.78 2.69 5.26
C GLY A 100 14.63 1.17 5.19
N SER A 101 13.47 0.62 5.57
CA SER A 101 13.21 -0.81 5.47
C SER A 101 11.80 -1.12 4.96
N ASN A 102 10.80 -0.35 5.40
CA ASN A 102 9.41 -0.56 5.01
C ASN A 102 8.76 0.73 4.54
N TYR A 103 7.82 0.57 3.61
CA TYR A 103 6.84 1.56 3.21
C TYR A 103 5.61 1.39 4.09
N PHE A 104 5.18 2.47 4.73
CA PHE A 104 3.90 2.59 5.44
C PHE A 104 3.02 3.49 4.61
N THR A 105 1.83 3.02 4.24
CA THR A 105 0.93 3.72 3.32
C THR A 105 -0.46 3.80 3.91
N ASP A 106 -0.96 5.02 4.07
CA ASP A 106 -2.35 5.31 4.32
C ASP A 106 -3.05 5.66 3.00
N VAL A 107 -4.27 5.16 2.83
CA VAL A 107 -5.09 5.39 1.64
C VAL A 107 -6.50 5.74 2.07
N ASP A 108 -6.99 6.88 1.59
CA ASP A 108 -8.37 7.31 1.77
C ASP A 108 -9.03 7.53 0.41
N THR A 109 -10.31 7.18 0.30
CA THR A 109 -11.05 7.18 -0.98
C THR A 109 -12.39 7.87 -0.85
N GLY A 110 -12.87 8.47 -1.93
CA GLY A 110 -14.16 9.15 -1.94
C GLY A 110 -14.73 9.31 -3.34
N ASP A 111 -16.02 9.64 -3.40
CA ASP A 111 -16.79 9.86 -4.63
C ASP A 111 -16.87 11.35 -5.03
N GLY A 112 -16.12 12.20 -4.33
CA GLY A 112 -16.14 13.65 -4.51
C GLY A 112 -17.22 14.38 -3.71
N SER A 113 -18.08 13.69 -2.96
CA SER A 113 -19.13 14.33 -2.14
C SER A 113 -18.62 14.84 -0.78
N ALA A 114 -17.50 14.31 -0.31
CA ALA A 114 -16.89 14.63 0.98
C ALA A 114 -15.37 14.82 0.85
N SER A 115 -14.78 15.51 1.82
CA SER A 115 -13.33 15.58 1.95
C SER A 115 -12.75 14.23 2.34
N LEU A 116 -11.55 13.94 1.83
CA LEU A 116 -10.76 12.76 2.15
C LEU A 116 -9.36 13.19 2.58
N ARG A 117 -8.73 12.39 3.43
CA ARG A 117 -7.43 12.69 4.01
C ARG A 117 -6.70 11.40 4.42
N ALA A 118 -5.59 11.14 3.74
CA ALA A 118 -4.59 10.16 4.16
C ALA A 118 -3.46 10.84 4.94
N ASN A 119 -3.03 10.25 6.05
CA ASN A 119 -1.88 10.69 6.83
C ASN A 119 -1.03 9.51 7.28
N GLU A 120 0.27 9.65 7.15
CA GLU A 120 1.22 8.68 7.70
C GLU A 120 2.33 9.41 8.45
N PHE A 121 2.80 8.79 9.55
CA PHE A 121 3.77 9.40 10.44
C PHE A 121 4.66 8.35 11.11
N LYS A 122 5.99 8.59 11.11
CA LYS A 122 6.95 7.72 11.77
C LYS A 122 8.00 8.50 12.53
N ILE A 123 8.31 7.99 13.72
CA ILE A 123 9.43 8.43 14.56
C ILE A 123 10.47 7.32 14.59
N LYS A 124 11.74 7.67 14.39
CA LYS A 124 12.85 6.72 14.51
C LYS A 124 14.04 7.35 15.20
N TYR A 125 14.57 6.69 16.22
CA TYR A 125 15.79 7.11 16.88
C TYR A 125 17.02 6.73 16.05
N GLY A 126 18.00 7.63 15.96
CA GLY A 126 19.33 7.35 15.42
C GLY A 126 19.54 7.81 13.97
N THR A 127 19.83 6.87 13.07
CA THR A 127 20.24 7.16 11.68
C THR A 127 19.48 6.27 10.70
N LEU A 128 19.15 6.85 9.55
CA LEU A 128 18.55 6.20 8.40
C LEU A 128 19.55 6.20 7.25
N ALA A 129 19.81 5.02 6.66
CA ALA A 129 20.51 4.96 5.37
C ALA A 129 19.69 5.65 4.27
N PHE A 130 18.36 5.53 4.33
CA PHE A 130 17.42 6.24 3.46
C PHE A 130 16.12 6.55 4.22
N GLY A 131 15.52 7.69 3.94
CA GLY A 131 14.19 8.07 4.40
C GLY A 131 13.42 8.77 3.28
N GLY A 132 12.13 8.48 3.14
CA GLY A 132 11.31 9.03 2.06
C GLY A 132 9.88 9.25 2.48
N CYS A 133 9.23 10.26 1.91
CA CYS A 133 7.81 10.53 2.08
C CYS A 133 7.18 10.84 0.72
N ASN A 134 5.99 10.31 0.45
CA ASN A 134 5.17 10.61 -0.72
C ASN A 134 3.75 10.97 -0.27
N ALA A 135 3.16 12.00 -0.84
CA ALA A 135 1.77 12.39 -0.65
C ALA A 135 1.17 12.72 -2.02
N ASN A 136 0.27 11.88 -2.51
CA ASN A 136 -0.38 12.05 -3.81
C ASN A 136 -1.91 12.01 -3.70
N VAL A 137 -2.58 12.70 -4.61
CA VAL A 137 -4.04 12.68 -4.76
C VAL A 137 -4.36 12.33 -6.20
N TYR A 138 -5.30 11.41 -6.39
CA TYR A 138 -5.71 10.88 -7.68
C TYR A 138 -7.20 11.16 -7.92
N LYS A 139 -7.54 11.38 -9.20
CA LYS A 139 -8.92 11.45 -9.72
C LYS A 139 -9.05 10.47 -10.88
N ASN A 140 -9.94 9.49 -10.74
CA ASN A 140 -10.17 8.43 -11.72
C ASN A 140 -8.85 7.76 -12.18
N GLY A 141 -7.98 7.46 -11.21
CA GLY A 141 -6.65 6.88 -11.45
C GLY A 141 -5.57 7.84 -11.96
N ASN A 142 -5.88 9.11 -12.24
CA ASN A 142 -4.88 10.09 -12.67
C ASN A 142 -4.41 10.93 -11.48
N ASN A 143 -3.09 11.07 -11.31
CA ASN A 143 -2.52 11.95 -10.28
C ASN A 143 -2.87 13.42 -10.61
N ILE A 144 -3.55 14.10 -9.67
CA ILE A 144 -3.97 15.52 -9.80
C ILE A 144 -3.20 16.45 -8.84
N GLY A 145 -2.31 15.91 -8.02
CA GLY A 145 -1.50 16.69 -7.09
C GLY A 145 -0.65 15.78 -6.22
N GLY A 146 0.65 16.06 -6.15
CA GLY A 146 1.60 15.19 -5.51
C GLY A 146 2.80 15.93 -4.92
N ARG A 147 3.43 15.31 -3.92
CA ARG A 147 4.70 15.76 -3.37
C ARG A 147 5.50 14.58 -2.85
N ILE A 148 6.77 14.51 -3.27
CA ILE A 148 7.73 13.51 -2.79
C ILE A 148 8.94 14.23 -2.22
N THR A 149 9.51 13.68 -1.16
CA THR A 149 10.82 14.09 -0.65
C THR A 149 11.56 12.86 -0.14
N ASN A 150 12.86 12.82 -0.31
CA ASN A 150 13.71 11.78 0.27
C ASN A 150 15.04 12.37 0.76
N VAL A 151 15.72 11.61 1.61
CA VAL A 151 17.05 11.93 2.12
C VAL A 151 17.85 10.63 2.24
N GLN A 152 19.12 10.68 1.82
CA GLN A 152 20.08 9.61 2.01
C GLN A 152 20.96 9.88 3.24
N ASP A 153 21.32 8.83 3.96
CA ASP A 153 22.22 8.84 5.13
C ASP A 153 21.83 9.89 6.19
N PHE A 154 20.53 10.00 6.47
CA PHE A 154 19.96 10.99 7.38
C PHE A 154 20.20 10.60 8.84
N SER A 155 20.93 11.42 9.59
CA SER A 155 21.28 11.19 11.00
C SER A 155 20.87 12.36 11.86
N CYS A 156 20.20 12.08 12.99
CA CYS A 156 19.74 13.10 13.92
C CYS A 156 20.50 13.13 15.25
N GLY A 157 21.73 12.58 15.33
CA GLY A 157 22.56 12.67 16.53
C GLY A 157 21.90 12.10 17.78
N SER A 158 21.32 12.98 18.62
CA SER A 158 20.56 12.64 19.85
C SER A 158 19.07 12.98 19.77
N GLU A 159 18.58 13.41 18.61
CA GLU A 159 17.20 13.75 18.32
C GLU A 159 16.53 12.59 17.57
N ASP A 160 15.20 12.58 17.56
CA ASP A 160 14.44 11.62 16.78
C ASP A 160 14.30 12.10 15.33
N ILE A 161 14.29 11.17 14.39
CA ILE A 161 13.94 11.42 12.99
C ILE A 161 12.41 11.36 12.86
N PHE A 162 11.83 12.44 12.35
CA PHE A 162 10.40 12.56 12.04
C PHE A 162 10.22 12.45 10.54
N LEU A 163 9.38 11.50 10.14
CA LEU A 163 8.86 11.39 8.79
C LEU A 163 7.36 11.63 8.88
N ALA A 164 6.85 12.55 8.06
CA ALA A 164 5.42 12.86 8.01
C ALA A 164 4.98 13.03 6.56
N SER A 165 3.82 12.45 6.24
CA SER A 165 3.16 12.60 4.95
C SER A 165 1.67 12.83 5.13
N THR A 166 1.11 13.77 4.36
CA THR A 166 -0.32 14.07 4.35
C THR A 166 -0.75 14.35 2.92
N ALA A 167 -1.78 13.66 2.47
CA ALA A 167 -2.50 13.94 1.23
C ALA A 167 -3.98 14.15 1.56
N SER A 168 -4.56 15.24 1.09
CA SER A 168 -5.98 15.49 1.27
C SER A 168 -6.59 16.10 0.02
N TRP A 169 -7.89 15.86 -0.12
CA TRP A 169 -8.70 16.47 -1.13
C TRP A 169 -10.03 16.89 -0.51
N SER A 170 -10.58 17.99 -1.01
CA SER A 170 -11.90 18.46 -0.59
C SER A 170 -12.69 18.95 -1.79
N PRO A 171 -14.03 18.75 -1.78
CA PRO A 171 -14.89 19.35 -2.77
C PRO A 171 -14.84 20.87 -2.58
N SER A 172 -14.13 21.54 -3.48
CA SER A 172 -14.08 23.00 -3.54
C SER A 172 -15.16 23.52 -4.51
N SER A 173 -15.39 24.83 -4.54
CA SER A 173 -16.16 25.46 -5.61
C SER A 173 -15.46 25.43 -6.99
N HIS A 174 -14.25 24.86 -7.08
CA HIS A 174 -13.52 24.58 -8.32
C HIS A 174 -13.85 23.18 -8.86
N PRO A 175 -13.98 22.99 -10.19
CA PRO A 175 -14.42 21.73 -10.81
C PRO A 175 -13.54 20.48 -10.55
N ASP A 176 -12.34 20.64 -10.01
CA ASP A 176 -11.40 19.53 -9.73
C ASP A 176 -11.07 19.37 -8.23
N GLY A 177 -11.73 20.14 -7.35
CA GLY A 177 -11.34 20.26 -5.94
C GLY A 177 -9.96 20.93 -5.77
N ASN A 178 -9.47 20.99 -4.54
CA ASN A 178 -8.12 21.48 -4.24
C ASN A 178 -7.32 20.37 -3.52
N PRO A 179 -6.46 19.61 -4.23
CA PRO A 179 -5.56 18.68 -3.56
C PRO A 179 -4.56 19.45 -2.70
N THR A 180 -4.32 18.99 -1.48
CA THR A 180 -3.33 19.53 -0.57
C THR A 180 -2.39 18.41 -0.13
N THR A 181 -1.11 18.57 -0.42
CA THR A 181 -0.08 17.57 -0.12
C THR A 181 1.07 18.18 0.67
N SER A 182 1.54 17.47 1.69
CA SER A 182 2.65 17.88 2.53
C SER A 182 3.50 16.67 2.90
N VAL A 183 4.81 16.81 2.75
CA VAL A 183 5.80 15.83 3.19
C VAL A 183 6.89 16.52 3.98
N ARG A 184 7.38 15.87 5.04
CA ARG A 184 8.45 16.41 5.90
C ARG A 184 9.35 15.29 6.40
N ILE A 185 10.65 15.56 6.38
CA ILE A 185 11.70 14.75 7.03
C ILE A 185 12.57 15.73 7.81
N PHE A 186 12.67 15.57 9.14
CA PHE A 186 13.44 16.48 9.99
C PHE A 186 13.86 15.81 11.31
N CYS A 187 14.82 16.43 11.99
CA CYS A 187 15.19 16.07 13.36
C CYS A 187 14.38 16.92 14.35
N ASP A 188 13.84 16.30 15.40
CA ASP A 188 13.18 17.02 16.50
C ASP A 188 13.38 16.30 17.83
N ILE A 189 13.29 17.05 18.93
CA ILE A 189 13.35 16.51 20.29
C ILE A 189 11.90 16.54 20.77
N ILE A 190 11.15 15.42 20.78
CA ILE A 190 9.74 15.45 21.22
C ILE A 190 9.65 16.06 22.62
N PRO A 191 9.07 17.26 22.79
CA PRO A 191 8.71 17.76 24.09
C PRO A 191 7.20 17.52 24.24
N ASP A 192 6.80 16.28 24.51
CA ASP A 192 5.48 15.89 25.01
C ASP A 192 4.23 16.57 24.38
N ARG A 193 4.26 16.97 23.09
CA ARG A 193 3.10 17.59 22.45
C ARG A 193 2.28 16.54 21.69
N PRO A 194 0.98 16.41 21.96
CA PRO A 194 0.13 15.53 21.18
C PRO A 194 -0.01 16.06 19.76
N PHE A 195 0.28 15.20 18.77
CA PHE A 195 0.10 15.43 17.32
C PHE A 195 -1.37 15.63 16.88
N ARG A 196 -2.29 15.87 17.82
CA ARG A 196 -3.74 15.79 17.60
C ARG A 196 -4.38 17.02 16.95
N ASP A 197 -3.62 18.08 16.69
CA ASP A 197 -4.14 19.36 16.20
C ASP A 197 -3.59 19.76 14.81
N MET A 198 -3.15 18.81 13.97
CA MET A 198 -2.72 19.06 12.58
C MET A 198 -3.57 18.33 11.56
#